data_AF-A0AAU5VLE9-F1
#
_entry.id   AF-A0AAU5VLE9-F1
#
_cell.length_a   1.000
_cell.length_b   1.000
_cell.length_c   1.000
_cell.angle_alpha   90.00
_cell.angle_beta   90.00
_cell.angle_gamma   90.00
#
_symmetry.space_group_name_H-M   'P 1'
#
loop_
_entity.id
_entity.type
_entity.pdbx_description
1 polymer ?
#
loop_
_entity_poly.entity_id
_entity_poly.type
_entity_poly.pdbx_seq_one_letter_code
_entity_poly.pdbx_strand_id
1 'polypeptide(L)'
;MARGAPGPADQQVVRELASRGVVVTASQLESWRRVGLLPRHQRRGLGRGRGSVVDVVDPVVVESAAALARHLRQGRDRRLAVLDWFAEAGMPAQPGAVQVPEPPVDAVREALVWALRGTVSHRLMEVARGAASAGEEAQDALYAVTGQMIGSRAYRGAAHPALVRAALLADEDPPEGPELGGMVHLVAAIGLGAQEVGADALAEAFGTWGMFGLSVEDWVRMLGAAERGEGPPVDWGLLQQHADVLGTVQRAGGEELVHARTVLLGLRMFYGLYMMHGLFMPDTPGLAAMRDLIDSWGMGPFLDHMISLAPSPRQYAESLAMCLEPLFGHLYEALMEQLAQSSDVFQIPGDETGAAGFMETWMTTLREQAAAAGEATDGSEG
;
A
#
# COMPACT_ATOMS: atom_id res chain seq x y z
N MET A 1 6.62 -7.35 44.01
CA MET A 1 7.83 -6.54 44.24
C MET A 1 7.47 -5.09 43.95
N ALA A 2 7.69 -4.18 44.89
CA ALA A 2 7.49 -2.75 44.66
C ALA A 2 8.41 -2.31 43.52
N ARG A 3 7.86 -1.72 42.45
CA ARG A 3 8.67 -1.18 41.35
C ARG A 3 9.50 -0.03 41.93
N GLY A 4 10.81 -0.07 41.71
CA GLY A 4 11.70 1.03 42.09
C GLY A 4 11.30 2.34 41.41
N ALA A 5 11.71 3.47 41.98
CA ALA A 5 11.45 4.79 41.40
C ALA A 5 11.98 4.86 39.95
N PRO A 6 11.31 5.62 39.05
CA PRO A 6 11.78 5.80 37.68
C PRO A 6 13.21 6.33 37.64
N GLY A 7 14.06 5.74 36.80
CA GLY A 7 15.43 6.22 36.62
C GLY A 7 15.47 7.66 36.06
N PRO A 8 16.53 8.44 36.34
CA PRO A 8 16.63 9.84 35.89
C PRO A 8 16.43 10.05 34.38
N ALA A 9 16.94 9.13 33.56
CA ALA A 9 16.75 9.16 32.10
C ALA A 9 15.29 8.99 31.68
N ASP A 10 14.53 8.13 32.37
CA ASP A 10 13.09 7.94 32.08
C ASP A 10 12.29 9.17 32.49
N GLN A 11 12.66 9.82 33.59
CA GLN A 11 12.06 11.09 34.00
C GLN A 11 12.34 12.20 33.00
N GLN A 12 13.53 12.22 32.38
CA GLN A 12 13.84 13.18 31.32
C GLN A 12 12.97 12.94 30.08
N VAL A 13 12.86 11.70 29.58
CA VAL A 13 11.99 11.36 28.44
C VAL A 13 10.53 11.74 28.74
N VAL A 14 10.02 11.38 29.93
CA VAL A 14 8.64 11.72 30.34
C VAL A 14 8.42 13.22 30.37
N ARG A 15 9.36 14.00 30.93
CA ARG A 15 9.25 15.47 30.97
C ARG A 15 9.26 16.08 29.57
N GLU A 16 10.13 15.59 28.70
CA GLU A 16 10.24 16.09 27.34
C GLU A 16 8.97 15.80 26.54
N LEU A 17 8.43 14.59 26.61
CA LEU A 17 7.16 14.25 25.97
C LEU A 17 5.99 15.04 26.55
N ALA A 18 5.95 15.23 27.88
CA ALA A 18 4.91 16.03 28.53
C ALA A 18 4.93 17.50 28.05
N SER A 19 6.11 18.08 27.79
CA SER A 19 6.23 19.43 27.23
C SER A 19 5.62 19.56 25.83
N ARG A 20 5.47 18.44 25.12
CA ARG A 20 4.86 18.32 23.80
C ARG A 20 3.39 17.86 23.86
N GLY A 21 2.80 17.80 25.06
CA GLY A 21 1.43 17.33 25.29
C GLY A 21 1.28 15.80 25.20
N VAL A 22 2.37 15.04 25.14
CA VAL A 22 2.35 13.57 25.06
C VAL A 22 2.52 12.97 26.46
N VAL A 23 1.53 12.21 26.91
CA VAL A 23 1.54 11.60 28.24
C VAL A 23 2.03 10.16 28.16
N VAL A 24 3.17 9.89 28.78
CA VAL A 24 3.72 8.54 28.95
C VAL A 24 4.19 8.31 30.38
N THR A 25 4.13 7.06 30.82
CA THR A 25 4.62 6.61 32.12
C THR A 25 5.97 5.90 31.99
N ALA A 26 6.80 5.95 33.04
CA ALA A 26 8.06 5.20 33.08
C ALA A 26 7.83 3.68 32.89
N SER A 27 6.71 3.15 33.36
CA SER A 27 6.35 1.75 33.13
C SER A 27 6.04 1.43 31.67
N GLN A 28 5.46 2.36 30.92
CA GLN A 28 5.27 2.18 29.47
C GLN A 28 6.62 2.15 28.76
N LEU A 29 7.52 3.10 29.07
CA LEU A 29 8.87 3.13 28.50
C LEU A 29 9.65 1.84 28.81
N GLU A 30 9.61 1.35 30.05
CA GLU A 30 10.24 0.09 30.43
C GLU A 30 9.62 -1.10 29.66
N SER A 31 8.29 -1.13 29.54
CA SER A 31 7.61 -2.19 28.82
C SER A 31 7.98 -2.20 27.33
N TRP A 32 8.11 -1.04 26.69
CA TRP A 32 8.50 -0.93 25.28
C TRP A 32 9.95 -1.37 25.06
N ARG A 33 10.88 -1.00 25.95
CA ARG A 33 12.27 -1.50 25.90
C ARG A 33 12.38 -3.00 26.10
N ARG A 34 11.55 -3.57 26.98
CA ARG A 34 11.56 -5.01 27.27
C ARG A 34 11.26 -5.85 26.03
N VAL A 35 10.43 -5.31 25.14
CA VAL A 35 10.03 -5.96 23.89
C VAL A 35 10.77 -5.42 22.67
N GLY A 36 11.89 -4.72 22.90
CA GLY A 36 12.79 -4.27 21.85
C GLY A 36 12.33 -3.04 21.04
N LEU A 37 11.18 -2.44 21.35
CA LEU A 37 10.63 -1.31 20.59
C LEU A 37 11.31 0.03 20.90
N LEU A 38 11.97 0.13 22.04
CA LEU A 38 12.77 1.29 22.39
C LEU A 38 14.24 0.90 22.63
N PRO A 39 15.20 1.69 22.14
CA PRO A 39 16.59 1.53 22.51
C PRO A 39 16.78 1.61 24.04
N ARG A 40 17.76 0.86 24.54
CA ARG A 40 18.19 0.99 25.94
C ARG A 40 19.09 2.21 26.07
N HIS A 41 18.91 2.96 27.15
CA HIS A 41 19.80 4.07 27.48
C HIS A 41 21.24 3.56 27.58
N GLN A 42 22.15 4.23 26.86
CA GLN A 42 23.58 3.97 27.02
C GLN A 42 24.01 4.41 28.42
N ARG A 43 24.67 3.51 29.14
CA ARG A 43 25.15 3.75 30.50
C ARG A 43 26.65 3.85 30.48
N ARG A 44 27.19 4.94 31.03
CA ARG A 44 28.63 5.07 31.30
C ARG A 44 28.91 4.66 32.74
N GLY A 45 29.84 3.73 32.92
CA GLY A 45 30.32 3.35 34.25
C GLY A 45 31.19 4.45 34.84
N LEU A 46 30.96 4.82 36.10
CA LEU A 46 31.75 5.84 36.82
C LEU A 46 32.98 5.28 37.53
N GLY A 47 33.31 4.00 37.30
CA GLY A 47 34.38 3.26 37.97
C GLY A 47 33.90 2.39 39.15
N ARG A 48 34.83 1.65 39.76
CA ARG A 48 34.55 0.64 40.78
C ARG A 48 33.84 1.28 41.99
N GLY A 49 32.65 0.77 42.34
CA GLY A 49 31.86 1.24 43.48
C GLY A 49 31.13 2.57 43.28
N ARG A 50 31.24 3.23 42.10
CA ARG A 50 30.63 4.55 41.84
C ARG A 50 29.37 4.52 40.98
N GLY A 51 28.90 3.33 40.61
CA GLY A 51 27.68 3.13 39.83
C GLY A 51 27.83 3.48 38.34
N SER A 52 26.68 3.69 37.68
CA SER A 52 26.58 4.02 36.26
C SER A 52 25.66 5.22 36.07
N VAL A 53 26.00 6.14 35.17
CA VAL A 53 25.17 7.29 34.79
C VAL A 53 24.74 7.22 33.33
N VAL A 54 23.63 7.88 33.03
CA VAL A 54 23.21 8.21 31.67
C VAL A 54 23.53 9.70 31.50
N ASP A 55 24.53 10.03 30.67
CA ASP A 55 24.99 11.42 30.55
C ASP A 55 24.01 12.26 29.72
N VAL A 56 23.44 11.70 28.64
CA VAL A 56 22.48 12.38 27.76
C VAL A 56 21.45 11.36 27.27
N VAL A 57 20.17 11.73 27.27
CA VAL A 57 19.12 10.95 26.60
C VAL A 57 19.22 11.18 25.11
N ASP A 58 19.40 10.10 24.36
CA ASP A 58 19.42 10.12 22.89
C ASP A 58 18.08 10.65 22.35
N PRO A 59 18.07 11.70 21.49
CA PRO A 59 16.85 12.20 20.86
C PRO A 59 16.03 11.11 20.17
N VAL A 60 16.68 10.10 19.58
CA VAL A 60 15.99 8.96 18.96
C VAL A 60 15.07 8.25 19.96
N VAL A 61 15.46 8.12 21.23
CA VAL A 61 14.62 7.49 22.26
C VAL A 61 13.37 8.32 22.53
N VAL A 62 13.49 9.66 22.51
CA VAL A 62 12.36 10.57 22.73
C VAL A 62 11.40 10.50 21.54
N GLU A 63 11.91 10.61 20.31
CA GLU A 63 11.06 10.58 19.11
C GLU A 63 10.42 9.21 18.87
N SER A 64 11.16 8.10 19.08
CA SER A 64 10.57 6.74 19.03
C SER A 64 9.49 6.55 20.09
N ALA A 65 9.68 7.11 21.30
CA ALA A 65 8.66 7.06 22.35
C ALA A 65 7.44 7.93 22.01
N ALA A 66 7.63 9.07 21.34
CA ALA A 66 6.56 9.91 20.82
C ALA A 66 5.73 9.18 19.74
N ALA A 67 6.40 8.52 18.79
CA ALA A 67 5.76 7.72 17.76
C ALA A 67 4.93 6.58 18.36
N LEU A 68 5.53 5.81 19.28
CA LEU A 68 4.81 4.75 20.00
C LEU A 68 3.61 5.28 20.78
N ALA A 69 3.74 6.42 21.47
CA ALA A 69 2.64 7.01 22.23
C ALA A 69 1.46 7.44 21.34
N ARG A 70 1.73 7.91 20.11
CA ARG A 70 0.67 8.29 19.15
C ARG A 70 -0.09 7.07 18.61
N HIS A 71 0.61 5.98 18.33
CA HIS A 71 0.04 4.82 17.63
C HIS A 71 -0.49 3.73 18.55
N LEU A 72 0.10 3.59 19.74
CA LEU A 72 -0.24 2.55 20.71
C LEU A 72 -1.44 2.98 21.55
N ARG A 73 -2.62 2.46 21.20
CA ARG A 73 -3.89 2.70 21.90
C ARG A 73 -4.25 1.53 22.81
N GLN A 74 -4.97 1.81 23.90
CA GLN A 74 -5.47 0.77 24.79
C GLN A 74 -6.36 -0.23 24.02
N GLY A 75 -6.13 -1.53 24.23
CA GLY A 75 -6.89 -2.60 23.57
C GLY A 75 -6.46 -2.90 22.12
N ARG A 76 -5.58 -2.08 21.52
CA ARG A 76 -5.05 -2.32 20.18
C ARG A 76 -3.81 -3.22 20.23
N ASP A 77 -3.69 -4.14 19.27
CA ASP A 77 -2.48 -4.96 19.14
C ASP A 77 -1.27 -4.07 18.83
N ARG A 78 -0.17 -4.29 19.55
CA ARG A 78 1.07 -3.51 19.41
C ARG A 78 1.65 -3.59 18.00
N ARG A 79 1.46 -4.70 17.30
CA ARG A 79 2.00 -4.90 15.94
C ARG A 79 1.38 -3.94 14.95
N LEU A 80 0.10 -3.59 15.14
CA LEU A 80 -0.55 -2.55 14.35
C LEU A 80 0.09 -1.18 14.59
N ALA A 81 0.47 -0.87 15.83
CA ALA A 81 1.15 0.39 16.15
C ALA A 81 2.57 0.45 15.55
N VAL A 82 3.26 -0.69 15.42
CA VAL A 82 4.55 -0.76 14.73
C VAL A 82 4.39 -0.50 13.23
N LEU A 83 3.33 -1.02 12.60
CA LEU A 83 3.05 -0.74 11.19
C LEU A 83 2.70 0.75 10.96
N ASP A 84 1.88 1.33 11.83
CA ASP A 84 1.56 2.77 11.76
C ASP A 84 2.81 3.64 11.97
N TRP A 85 3.68 3.27 12.92
CA TRP A 85 4.97 3.94 13.13
C TRP A 85 5.86 3.78 11.88
N PHE A 86 5.95 2.59 11.31
CA PHE A 86 6.77 2.36 10.12
C PHE A 86 6.29 3.16 8.91
N ALA A 87 4.97 3.28 8.72
CA ALA A 87 4.38 4.13 7.70
C ALA A 87 4.71 5.62 7.95
N GLU A 88 4.54 6.09 9.20
CA GLU A 88 4.84 7.47 9.57
C GLU A 88 6.32 7.84 9.37
N ALA A 89 7.25 6.94 9.70
CA ALA A 89 8.69 7.16 9.53
C ALA A 89 9.08 7.40 8.06
N GLY A 90 8.29 6.91 7.11
CA GLY A 90 8.48 7.14 5.67
C GLY A 90 7.89 8.44 5.14
N MET A 91 7.12 9.17 5.94
CA MET A 91 6.54 10.44 5.51
C MET A 91 7.57 11.56 5.58
N PRO A 92 7.55 12.52 4.62
CA PRO A 92 8.41 13.68 4.70
C PRO A 92 8.07 14.51 5.94
N ALA A 93 9.08 14.87 6.73
CA ALA A 93 8.89 15.79 7.84
C ALA A 93 8.41 17.16 7.32
N GLN A 94 7.44 17.73 8.02
CA GLN A 94 7.04 19.13 7.80
C GLN A 94 8.24 20.06 8.07
N PRO A 95 8.34 21.21 7.38
CA PRO A 95 9.39 22.18 7.66
C PRO A 95 9.45 22.54 9.15
N GLY A 96 10.60 22.29 9.79
CA GLY A 96 10.81 22.53 11.22
C GLY A 96 10.35 21.41 12.17
N ALA A 97 9.73 20.34 11.66
CA ALA A 97 9.44 19.14 12.43
C ALA A 97 10.64 18.17 12.45
N VAL A 98 10.74 17.36 13.50
CA VAL A 98 11.76 16.31 13.61
C VAL A 98 11.30 15.07 12.82
N GLN A 99 12.18 14.49 12.02
CA GLN A 99 11.91 13.23 11.32
C GLN A 99 11.64 12.12 12.33
N VAL A 100 10.57 11.36 12.11
CA VAL A 100 10.24 10.21 12.95
C VAL A 100 11.28 9.10 12.68
N PRO A 101 11.98 8.59 13.72
CA PRO A 101 12.97 7.53 13.54
C PRO A 101 12.34 6.24 13.04
N GLU A 102 13.14 5.40 12.38
CA GLU A 102 12.72 4.07 11.98
C GLU A 102 12.43 3.17 13.20
N PRO A 103 11.32 2.39 13.18
CA PRO A 103 11.15 1.29 14.13
C PRO A 103 12.21 0.19 13.94
N PRO A 104 12.45 -0.63 14.97
CA PRO A 104 13.32 -1.80 14.84
C PRO A 104 12.83 -2.74 13.72
N VAL A 105 13.71 -3.09 12.79
CA VAL A 105 13.37 -3.90 11.61
C VAL A 105 12.72 -5.24 11.97
N ASP A 106 13.20 -5.90 13.03
CA ASP A 106 12.65 -7.18 13.47
C ASP A 106 11.20 -7.05 13.96
N ALA A 107 10.87 -5.92 14.61
CA ALA A 107 9.51 -5.63 15.03
C ALA A 107 8.60 -5.33 13.83
N VAL A 108 9.12 -4.63 12.82
CA VAL A 108 8.39 -4.39 11.55
C VAL A 108 8.11 -5.71 10.86
N ARG A 109 9.11 -6.57 10.69
CA ARG A 109 8.96 -7.89 10.06
C ARG A 109 7.95 -8.76 10.81
N GLU A 110 8.05 -8.83 12.14
CA GLU A 110 7.09 -9.57 12.97
C GLU A 110 5.65 -9.05 12.75
N ALA A 111 5.49 -7.73 12.73
CA ALA A 111 4.19 -7.09 12.54
C ALA A 111 3.61 -7.35 11.15
N LEU A 112 4.44 -7.28 10.09
CA LEU A 112 4.04 -7.58 8.71
C LEU A 112 3.61 -9.04 8.58
N VAL A 113 4.43 -9.99 9.03
CA VAL A 113 4.10 -11.43 8.96
C VAL A 113 2.80 -11.73 9.71
N TRP A 114 2.63 -11.14 10.90
CA TRP A 114 1.40 -11.31 11.66
C TRP A 114 0.18 -10.72 10.94
N ALA A 115 0.30 -9.51 10.38
CA ALA A 115 -0.78 -8.85 9.68
C ALA A 115 -1.20 -9.63 8.43
N LEU A 116 -0.22 -10.04 7.62
CA LEU A 116 -0.40 -10.81 6.40
C LEU A 116 -1.07 -12.16 6.65
N ARG A 117 -0.70 -12.88 7.72
CA ARG A 117 -1.38 -14.12 8.12
C ARG A 117 -2.87 -13.94 8.41
N GLY A 118 -3.28 -12.73 8.82
CA GLY A 118 -4.68 -12.41 9.11
C GLY A 118 -5.50 -11.97 7.90
N THR A 119 -4.92 -11.96 6.69
CA THR A 119 -5.56 -11.44 5.49
C THR A 119 -6.51 -12.45 4.84
N VAL A 120 -7.39 -11.96 3.96
CA VAL A 120 -8.20 -12.84 3.10
C VAL A 120 -7.32 -13.51 2.06
N SER A 121 -6.42 -12.76 1.43
CA SER A 121 -5.51 -13.27 0.40
C SER A 121 -4.65 -14.43 0.92
N HIS A 122 -4.09 -14.31 2.13
CA HIS A 122 -3.34 -15.43 2.72
C HIS A 122 -4.21 -16.64 3.01
N ARG A 123 -5.42 -16.46 3.55
CA ARG A 123 -6.35 -17.57 3.80
C ARG A 123 -6.76 -18.27 2.51
N LEU A 124 -7.00 -17.52 1.44
CA LEU A 124 -7.26 -18.09 0.10
C LEU A 124 -6.08 -18.93 -0.38
N MET A 125 -4.84 -18.45 -0.19
CA MET A 125 -3.64 -19.22 -0.51
C MET A 125 -3.51 -20.51 0.31
N GLU A 126 -3.82 -20.47 1.61
CA GLU A 126 -3.82 -21.67 2.46
C GLU A 126 -4.87 -22.70 1.99
N VAL A 127 -6.08 -22.24 1.66
CA VAL A 127 -7.13 -23.11 1.10
C VAL A 127 -6.69 -23.70 -0.24
N ALA A 128 -6.14 -22.90 -1.13
CA ALA A 128 -5.70 -23.33 -2.46
C ALA A 128 -4.57 -24.37 -2.39
N ARG A 129 -3.58 -24.15 -1.52
CA ARG A 129 -2.49 -25.13 -1.28
C ARG A 129 -3.00 -26.41 -0.62
N GLY A 130 -3.99 -26.32 0.27
CA GLY A 130 -4.64 -27.50 0.84
C GLY A 130 -5.35 -28.35 -0.21
N ALA A 131 -6.10 -27.68 -1.10
CA ALA A 131 -6.86 -28.33 -2.18
C ALA A 131 -5.97 -29.08 -3.17
N ALA A 132 -4.78 -28.55 -3.49
CA ALA A 132 -3.82 -29.18 -4.40
C ALA A 132 -3.42 -30.61 -4.01
N SER A 133 -3.53 -30.94 -2.72
CA SER A 133 -3.18 -32.25 -2.18
C SER A 133 -4.37 -33.20 -1.95
N ALA A 134 -5.60 -32.75 -2.21
CA ALA A 134 -6.82 -33.37 -1.70
C ALA A 134 -7.83 -33.84 -2.77
N GLY A 135 -7.50 -33.72 -4.07
CA GLY A 135 -8.32 -34.22 -5.19
C GLY A 135 -9.43 -33.27 -5.65
N GLU A 136 -10.24 -33.71 -6.63
CA GLU A 136 -11.24 -32.89 -7.35
C GLU A 136 -12.28 -32.23 -6.42
N GLU A 137 -12.83 -32.96 -5.43
CA GLU A 137 -13.80 -32.40 -4.47
C GLU A 137 -13.23 -31.20 -3.69
N ALA A 138 -11.92 -31.19 -3.43
CA ALA A 138 -11.26 -30.09 -2.75
C ALA A 138 -11.01 -28.89 -3.69
N GLN A 139 -10.84 -29.13 -4.98
CA GLN A 139 -10.77 -28.07 -6.00
C GLN A 139 -12.12 -27.36 -6.14
N ASP A 140 -13.23 -28.11 -6.21
CA ASP A 140 -14.58 -27.53 -6.24
C ASP A 140 -14.86 -26.70 -4.97
N ALA A 141 -14.44 -27.21 -3.81
CA ALA A 141 -14.54 -26.48 -2.55
C ALA A 141 -13.70 -25.18 -2.56
N LEU A 142 -12.51 -25.19 -3.18
CA LEU A 142 -11.70 -23.98 -3.36
C LEU A 142 -12.45 -22.92 -4.19
N TYR A 143 -13.02 -23.30 -5.34
CA TYR A 143 -13.79 -22.37 -6.17
C TYR A 143 -15.00 -21.80 -5.43
N ALA A 144 -15.76 -22.64 -4.72
CA ALA A 144 -16.91 -22.20 -3.93
C ALA A 144 -16.53 -21.23 -2.80
N VAL A 145 -15.50 -21.56 -2.01
CA VAL A 145 -15.01 -20.73 -0.90
C VAL A 145 -14.44 -19.41 -1.42
N THR A 146 -13.66 -19.46 -2.51
CA THR A 146 -13.05 -18.25 -3.08
C THR A 146 -14.11 -17.35 -3.69
N GLY A 147 -15.07 -17.91 -4.42
CA GLY A 147 -16.22 -17.18 -4.94
C GLY A 147 -17.05 -16.52 -3.84
N GLN A 148 -17.29 -17.20 -2.72
CA GLN A 148 -17.99 -16.62 -1.57
C GLN A 148 -17.17 -15.49 -0.92
N MET A 149 -15.87 -15.68 -0.71
CA MET A 149 -15.01 -14.67 -0.09
C MET A 149 -14.87 -13.43 -0.96
N ILE A 150 -14.73 -13.59 -2.28
CA ILE A 150 -14.64 -12.49 -3.23
C ILE A 150 -16.01 -11.81 -3.40
N GLY A 151 -17.07 -12.58 -3.62
CA GLY A 151 -18.44 -12.07 -3.81
C GLY A 151 -19.02 -11.37 -2.58
N SER A 152 -18.49 -11.65 -1.38
CA SER A 152 -18.86 -10.90 -0.16
C SER A 152 -18.29 -9.48 -0.12
N ARG A 153 -17.38 -9.12 -1.03
CA ARG A 153 -16.85 -7.75 -1.14
C ARG A 153 -17.73 -6.92 -2.06
N ALA A 154 -18.26 -5.82 -1.54
CA ALA A 154 -18.99 -4.81 -2.32
C ALA A 154 -18.09 -3.96 -3.24
N TYR A 155 -16.79 -4.26 -3.30
CA TYR A 155 -15.82 -3.47 -4.07
C TYR A 155 -15.62 -4.08 -5.45
N ARG A 156 -15.96 -3.32 -6.50
CA ARG A 156 -15.84 -3.70 -7.91
C ARG A 156 -14.60 -3.09 -8.60
N GLY A 157 -13.59 -2.69 -7.85
CA GLY A 157 -12.49 -1.88 -8.40
C GLY A 157 -12.95 -0.47 -8.82
N ALA A 158 -11.99 0.40 -9.11
CA ALA A 158 -12.27 1.70 -9.71
C ALA A 158 -12.28 1.58 -11.24
N ALA A 159 -13.26 2.23 -11.87
CA ALA A 159 -13.25 2.39 -13.31
C ALA A 159 -12.11 3.30 -13.76
N HIS A 160 -11.68 3.11 -15.01
CA HIS A 160 -10.60 3.89 -15.61
C HIS A 160 -10.91 5.39 -15.54
N PRO A 161 -10.00 6.25 -15.01
CA PRO A 161 -10.28 7.67 -14.77
C PRO A 161 -10.73 8.43 -16.01
N ALA A 162 -10.20 8.10 -17.20
CA ALA A 162 -10.63 8.72 -18.45
C ALA A 162 -12.10 8.41 -18.80
N LEU A 163 -12.58 7.19 -18.51
CA LEU A 163 -13.97 6.81 -18.72
C LEU A 163 -14.89 7.48 -17.71
N VAL A 164 -14.47 7.55 -16.44
CA VAL A 164 -15.17 8.30 -15.40
C VAL A 164 -15.30 9.77 -15.80
N ARG A 165 -14.20 10.41 -16.24
CA ARG A 165 -14.23 11.80 -16.69
C ARG A 165 -15.19 12.01 -17.86
N ALA A 166 -15.16 11.11 -18.85
CA ALA A 166 -16.02 11.20 -20.03
C ALA A 166 -17.50 11.10 -19.66
N ALA A 167 -17.87 10.15 -18.78
CA ALA A 167 -19.23 10.01 -18.29
C ALA A 167 -19.68 11.26 -17.51
N LEU A 168 -18.86 11.75 -16.59
CA LEU A 168 -19.19 12.96 -15.82
C LEU A 168 -19.32 14.21 -16.69
N LEU A 169 -18.50 14.35 -17.75
CA LEU A 169 -18.66 15.44 -18.73
C LEU A 169 -19.92 15.32 -19.59
N ALA A 170 -20.43 14.11 -19.77
CA ALA A 170 -21.66 13.82 -20.50
C ALA A 170 -22.92 13.84 -19.61
N ASP A 171 -22.78 14.10 -18.31
CA ASP A 171 -23.84 13.97 -17.30
C ASP A 171 -24.43 12.54 -17.25
N GLU A 172 -23.57 11.54 -17.44
CA GLU A 172 -23.89 10.12 -17.37
C GLU A 172 -23.34 9.49 -16.08
N ASP A 173 -23.97 8.40 -15.63
CA ASP A 173 -23.46 7.63 -14.50
C ASP A 173 -22.06 7.06 -14.82
N PRO A 174 -21.09 7.18 -13.90
CA PRO A 174 -19.75 6.64 -14.13
C PRO A 174 -19.82 5.12 -14.25
N PRO A 175 -19.02 4.52 -15.16
CA PRO A 175 -19.01 3.08 -15.32
C PRO A 175 -18.55 2.38 -14.04
N GLU A 176 -19.01 1.15 -13.85
CA GLU A 176 -18.52 0.28 -12.79
C GLU A 176 -17.11 -0.22 -13.12
N GLY A 177 -16.31 -0.51 -12.08
CA GLY A 177 -15.01 -1.14 -12.25
C GLY A 177 -15.09 -2.63 -12.62
N PRO A 178 -13.95 -3.27 -12.93
CA PRO A 178 -13.90 -4.65 -13.34
C PRO A 178 -14.32 -5.62 -12.23
N GLU A 179 -15.07 -6.67 -12.58
CA GLU A 179 -15.45 -7.70 -11.63
C GLU A 179 -14.22 -8.50 -11.14
N LEU A 180 -14.18 -8.77 -9.83
CA LEU A 180 -13.10 -9.53 -9.21
C LEU A 180 -13.20 -11.06 -9.47
N GLY A 181 -14.16 -11.52 -10.28
CA GLY A 181 -14.39 -12.95 -10.55
C GLY A 181 -13.13 -13.67 -11.06
N GLY A 182 -12.37 -13.01 -11.94
CA GLY A 182 -11.10 -13.52 -12.47
C GLY A 182 -10.03 -13.81 -11.41
N MET A 183 -10.08 -13.19 -10.22
CA MET A 183 -9.14 -13.52 -9.14
C MET A 183 -9.28 -14.96 -8.66
N VAL A 184 -10.46 -15.58 -8.79
CA VAL A 184 -10.63 -16.99 -8.41
C VAL A 184 -9.69 -17.88 -9.22
N HIS A 185 -9.57 -17.63 -10.53
CA HIS A 185 -8.69 -18.40 -11.41
C HIS A 185 -7.21 -18.16 -11.10
N LEU A 186 -6.82 -16.93 -10.73
CA LEU A 186 -5.44 -16.65 -10.28
C LEU A 186 -5.11 -17.37 -8.97
N VAL A 187 -6.02 -17.33 -7.99
CA VAL A 187 -5.86 -18.04 -6.72
C VAL A 187 -5.77 -19.55 -6.96
N ALA A 188 -6.62 -20.09 -7.81
CA ALA A 188 -6.59 -21.49 -8.20
C ALA A 188 -5.28 -21.85 -8.91
N ALA A 189 -4.79 -21.02 -9.83
CA ALA A 189 -3.56 -21.29 -10.57
C ALA A 189 -2.32 -21.25 -9.67
N ILE A 190 -2.30 -20.38 -8.66
CA ILE A 190 -1.24 -20.37 -7.66
C ILE A 190 -1.27 -21.64 -6.81
N GLY A 191 -2.46 -22.07 -6.36
CA GLY A 191 -2.59 -23.22 -5.45
C GLY A 191 -2.45 -24.57 -6.15
N LEU A 192 -3.21 -24.78 -7.23
CA LEU A 192 -3.34 -26.03 -7.97
C LEU A 192 -2.32 -26.16 -9.09
N GLY A 193 -1.80 -25.04 -9.60
CA GLY A 193 -0.98 -24.96 -10.80
C GLY A 193 -1.76 -24.39 -11.99
N ALA A 194 -1.08 -23.62 -12.84
CA ALA A 194 -1.68 -22.98 -14.01
C ALA A 194 -2.27 -23.98 -15.01
N GLN A 195 -1.68 -25.18 -15.10
CA GLN A 195 -2.12 -26.26 -15.99
C GLN A 195 -3.49 -26.81 -15.60
N GLU A 196 -3.80 -26.84 -14.30
CA GLU A 196 -5.08 -27.34 -13.78
C GLU A 196 -6.22 -26.34 -14.03
N VAL A 197 -5.90 -25.05 -14.14
CA VAL A 197 -6.87 -23.97 -14.42
C VAL A 197 -7.13 -23.81 -15.92
N GLY A 198 -6.09 -24.01 -16.74
CA GLY A 198 -6.13 -23.87 -18.20
C GLY A 198 -5.88 -22.44 -18.68
N ALA A 199 -5.29 -22.34 -19.89
CA ALA A 199 -4.93 -21.06 -20.49
C ALA A 199 -6.11 -20.10 -20.71
N ASP A 200 -7.29 -20.60 -21.06
CA ASP A 200 -8.45 -19.75 -21.33
C ASP A 200 -8.94 -19.00 -20.08
N ALA A 201 -9.06 -19.70 -18.95
CA ALA A 201 -9.48 -19.10 -17.68
C ALA A 201 -8.41 -18.13 -17.13
N LEU A 202 -7.13 -18.42 -17.36
CA LEU A 202 -6.04 -17.50 -17.04
C LEU A 202 -6.03 -16.26 -17.94
N ALA A 203 -6.33 -16.43 -19.23
CA ALA A 203 -6.42 -15.32 -20.16
C ALA A 203 -7.59 -14.39 -19.84
N GLU A 204 -8.75 -14.96 -19.45
CA GLU A 204 -9.88 -14.19 -18.96
C GLU A 204 -9.50 -13.41 -17.70
N ALA A 205 -8.82 -14.06 -16.74
CA ALA A 205 -8.36 -13.41 -15.53
C ALA A 205 -7.35 -12.28 -15.82
N PHE A 206 -6.33 -12.49 -16.65
CA PHE A 206 -5.36 -11.45 -16.96
C PHE A 206 -5.95 -10.31 -17.80
N GLY A 207 -6.80 -10.63 -18.78
CA GLY A 207 -7.46 -9.63 -19.62
C GLY A 207 -8.46 -8.78 -18.87
N THR A 208 -9.23 -9.36 -17.93
CA THR A 208 -10.17 -8.60 -17.07
C THR A 208 -9.45 -7.56 -16.21
N TRP A 209 -8.22 -7.87 -15.80
CA TRP A 209 -7.37 -6.96 -15.03
C TRP A 209 -6.55 -6.01 -15.89
N GLY A 210 -6.69 -6.07 -17.23
CA GLY A 210 -5.95 -5.25 -18.17
C GLY A 210 -4.43 -5.44 -18.07
N MET A 211 -3.98 -6.63 -17.66
CA MET A 211 -2.58 -6.89 -17.35
C MET A 211 -1.70 -6.63 -18.58
N PHE A 212 -0.73 -5.73 -18.45
CA PHE A 212 0.13 -5.24 -19.55
C PHE A 212 -0.63 -4.62 -20.74
N GLY A 213 -1.84 -4.11 -20.52
CA GLY A 213 -2.67 -3.50 -21.57
C GLY A 213 -3.18 -4.50 -22.62
N LEU A 214 -3.11 -5.80 -22.34
CA LEU A 214 -3.52 -6.85 -23.27
C LEU A 214 -4.99 -7.24 -23.07
N SER A 215 -5.70 -7.47 -24.19
CA SER A 215 -7.06 -8.00 -24.17
C SER A 215 -7.09 -9.48 -23.77
N VAL A 216 -8.28 -10.00 -23.45
CA VAL A 216 -8.49 -11.44 -23.22
C VAL A 216 -8.04 -12.23 -24.46
N GLU A 217 -8.38 -11.77 -25.66
CA GLU A 217 -8.00 -12.43 -26.92
C GLU A 217 -6.47 -12.45 -27.14
N ASP A 218 -5.77 -11.38 -26.74
CA ASP A 218 -4.30 -11.34 -26.81
C ASP A 218 -3.67 -12.32 -25.84
N TRP A 219 -4.21 -12.41 -24.61
CA TRP A 219 -3.79 -13.40 -23.63
C TRP A 219 -4.08 -14.83 -24.08
N VAL A 220 -5.26 -15.12 -24.63
CA VAL A 220 -5.61 -16.45 -25.19
C VAL A 220 -4.61 -16.83 -26.27
N ARG A 221 -4.30 -15.90 -27.19
CA ARG A 221 -3.33 -16.14 -28.26
C ARG A 221 -1.94 -16.45 -27.70
N MET A 222 -1.48 -15.66 -26.72
CA MET A 222 -0.15 -15.79 -26.14
C MET A 222 -0.02 -17.07 -25.31
N LEU A 223 -0.94 -17.34 -24.40
CA LEU A 223 -0.93 -18.54 -23.56
C LEU A 223 -1.13 -19.80 -24.40
N GLY A 224 -2.03 -19.77 -25.39
CA GLY A 224 -2.20 -20.88 -26.32
C GLY A 224 -0.96 -21.14 -27.18
N ALA A 225 -0.22 -20.10 -27.59
CA ALA A 225 1.06 -20.28 -28.28
C ALA A 225 2.11 -20.91 -27.37
N ALA A 226 2.17 -20.51 -26.09
CA ALA A 226 3.06 -21.12 -25.11
C ALA A 226 2.74 -22.60 -24.86
N GLU A 227 1.46 -22.97 -24.74
CA GLU A 227 1.03 -24.38 -24.60
C GLU A 227 1.41 -25.24 -25.81
N ARG A 228 1.39 -24.67 -27.02
CA ARG A 228 1.85 -25.34 -28.25
C ARG A 228 3.37 -25.35 -28.42
N GLY A 229 4.12 -24.70 -27.54
CA GLY A 229 5.58 -24.54 -27.65
C GLY A 229 6.03 -23.56 -28.73
N GLU A 230 5.14 -22.67 -29.18
CA GLU A 230 5.37 -21.69 -30.25
C GLU A 230 5.96 -20.36 -29.73
N GLY A 231 6.46 -20.32 -28.50
CA GLY A 231 7.00 -19.13 -27.85
C GLY A 231 7.93 -19.45 -26.68
N PRO A 232 8.47 -18.44 -25.99
CA PRO A 232 9.24 -18.68 -24.77
C PRO A 232 8.35 -19.42 -23.74
N PRO A 233 8.91 -20.42 -23.04
CA PRO A 233 8.13 -21.16 -22.05
C PRO A 233 7.67 -20.21 -20.94
N VAL A 234 6.38 -20.28 -20.60
CA VAL A 234 5.84 -19.55 -19.44
C VAL A 234 6.28 -20.29 -18.18
N ASP A 235 7.10 -19.63 -17.36
CA ASP A 235 7.53 -20.17 -16.07
C ASP A 235 6.44 -19.95 -15.02
N TRP A 236 5.50 -20.90 -14.95
CA TRP A 236 4.43 -20.90 -13.96
C TRP A 236 4.95 -21.06 -12.52
N GLY A 237 6.19 -21.53 -12.33
CA GLY A 237 6.84 -21.56 -11.02
C GLY A 237 7.08 -20.16 -10.47
N LEU A 238 7.30 -19.16 -11.35
CA LEU A 238 7.40 -17.76 -10.95
C LEU A 238 6.09 -17.25 -10.36
N LEU A 239 4.92 -17.63 -10.92
CA LEU A 239 3.63 -17.21 -10.38
C LEU A 239 3.45 -17.68 -8.93
N GLN A 240 3.84 -18.92 -8.63
CA GLN A 240 3.80 -19.47 -7.27
C GLN A 240 4.83 -18.79 -6.35
N GLN A 241 6.02 -18.49 -6.87
CA GLN A 241 7.06 -17.79 -6.13
C GLN A 241 6.63 -16.36 -5.77
N HIS A 242 6.07 -15.61 -6.72
CA HIS A 242 5.53 -14.27 -6.48
C HIS A 242 4.33 -14.28 -5.53
N ALA A 243 3.61 -15.39 -5.44
CA ALA A 243 2.55 -15.57 -4.46
C ALA A 243 3.04 -15.92 -3.04
N ASP A 244 4.32 -16.25 -2.83
CA ASP A 244 4.89 -16.45 -1.49
C ASP A 244 5.25 -15.12 -0.80
N VAL A 245 4.23 -14.27 -0.65
CA VAL A 245 4.33 -12.95 -0.04
C VAL A 245 4.94 -13.02 1.38
N LEU A 246 4.60 -14.07 2.15
CA LEU A 246 5.15 -14.25 3.49
C LEU A 246 6.63 -14.60 3.47
N GLY A 247 7.05 -15.53 2.61
CA GLY A 247 8.46 -15.90 2.48
C GLY A 247 9.31 -14.74 1.97
N THR A 248 8.77 -13.88 1.10
CA THR A 248 9.43 -12.65 0.65
C THR A 248 9.65 -11.68 1.82
N VAL A 249 8.60 -11.36 2.59
CA VAL A 249 8.72 -10.47 3.78
C VAL A 249 9.66 -11.05 4.85
N GLN A 250 9.67 -12.37 5.03
CA GLN A 250 10.55 -13.01 6.01
C GLN A 250 12.03 -12.91 5.64
N ARG A 251 12.35 -12.92 4.34
CA ARG A 251 13.73 -12.83 3.83
C ARG A 251 14.21 -11.39 3.64
N ALA A 252 13.30 -10.44 3.47
CA ALA A 252 13.64 -9.05 3.11
C ALA A 252 14.57 -8.37 4.14
N GLY A 253 15.67 -7.75 3.73
CA GLY A 253 16.51 -6.92 4.59
C GLY A 253 15.79 -5.66 5.11
N GLY A 254 16.38 -4.96 6.08
CA GLY A 254 15.82 -3.69 6.57
C GLY A 254 15.78 -2.61 5.50
N GLU A 255 16.81 -2.54 4.66
CA GLU A 255 16.87 -1.63 3.51
C GLU A 255 15.79 -1.95 2.47
N GLU A 256 15.55 -3.23 2.18
CA GLU A 256 14.51 -3.67 1.25
C GLU A 256 13.11 -3.30 1.76
N LEU A 257 12.83 -3.47 3.06
CA LEU A 257 11.56 -3.06 3.66
C LEU A 257 11.36 -1.54 3.63
N VAL A 258 12.42 -0.76 3.89
CA VAL A 258 12.39 0.71 3.79
C VAL A 258 12.18 1.15 2.34
N HIS A 259 12.86 0.51 1.39
CA HIS A 259 12.69 0.77 -0.04
C HIS A 259 11.26 0.45 -0.50
N ALA A 260 10.72 -0.71 -0.15
CA ALA A 260 9.34 -1.10 -0.47
C ALA A 260 8.32 -0.10 0.10
N ARG A 261 8.54 0.42 1.31
CA ARG A 261 7.72 1.51 1.86
C ARG A 261 7.82 2.77 1.00
N THR A 262 9.01 3.18 0.60
CA THR A 262 9.22 4.36 -0.25
C THR A 262 8.47 4.20 -1.58
N VAL A 263 8.61 3.04 -2.23
CA VAL A 263 7.87 2.68 -3.44
C VAL A 263 6.36 2.77 -3.21
N LEU A 264 5.85 2.17 -2.13
CA LEU A 264 4.42 2.21 -1.79
C LEU A 264 3.89 3.64 -1.62
N LEU A 265 4.60 4.48 -0.85
CA LEU A 265 4.18 5.86 -0.59
C LEU A 265 4.25 6.72 -1.86
N GLY A 266 5.28 6.50 -2.69
CA GLY A 266 5.45 7.18 -3.97
C GLY A 266 4.36 6.78 -4.97
N LEU A 267 4.15 5.48 -5.18
CA LEU A 267 3.07 4.98 -6.05
C LEU A 267 1.70 5.47 -5.59
N ARG A 268 1.48 5.63 -4.28
CA ARG A 268 0.23 6.21 -3.76
C ARG A 268 0.00 7.64 -4.20
N MET A 269 1.04 8.46 -4.27
CA MET A 269 0.94 9.81 -4.78
C MET A 269 0.59 9.79 -6.28
N PHE A 270 1.31 8.99 -7.07
CA PHE A 270 1.06 8.86 -8.51
C PHE A 270 -0.34 8.33 -8.83
N TYR A 271 -0.80 7.31 -8.09
CA TYR A 271 -2.15 6.79 -8.23
C TYR A 271 -3.22 7.82 -7.83
N GLY A 272 -2.95 8.61 -6.78
CA GLY A 272 -3.83 9.74 -6.43
C GLY A 272 -3.99 10.70 -7.60
N LEU A 273 -2.89 11.14 -8.21
CA LEU A 273 -2.92 12.00 -9.40
C LEU A 273 -3.62 11.33 -10.59
N TYR A 274 -3.37 10.04 -10.82
CA TYR A 274 -4.03 9.24 -11.85
C TYR A 274 -5.55 9.26 -11.67
N MET A 275 -6.06 9.01 -10.47
CA MET A 275 -7.50 9.00 -10.17
C MET A 275 -8.14 10.39 -10.23
N MET A 276 -7.45 11.43 -9.77
CA MET A 276 -8.00 12.79 -9.80
C MET A 276 -8.26 13.29 -11.24
N HIS A 277 -7.66 12.68 -12.26
CA HIS A 277 -8.01 12.96 -13.66
C HIS A 277 -9.50 12.72 -13.95
N GLY A 278 -10.08 11.68 -13.34
CA GLY A 278 -11.52 11.39 -13.40
C GLY A 278 -12.37 12.49 -12.78
N LEU A 279 -11.83 13.18 -11.78
CA LEU A 279 -12.48 14.27 -11.05
C LEU A 279 -12.07 15.65 -11.59
N PHE A 280 -12.03 15.76 -12.92
CA PHE A 280 -11.79 17.01 -13.67
C PHE A 280 -10.46 17.73 -13.38
N MET A 281 -9.47 17.05 -12.80
CA MET A 281 -8.14 17.63 -12.62
C MET A 281 -7.62 18.15 -13.99
N PRO A 282 -7.11 19.39 -14.07
CA PRO A 282 -6.61 19.95 -15.33
C PRO A 282 -5.56 19.04 -15.94
N ASP A 283 -5.61 18.93 -17.27
CA ASP A 283 -4.71 18.03 -17.97
C ASP A 283 -3.49 18.79 -18.50
N THR A 284 -2.34 18.56 -17.87
CA THR A 284 -1.05 19.11 -18.30
C THR A 284 -0.28 18.04 -19.08
N PRO A 285 0.67 18.42 -19.96
CA PRO A 285 1.50 17.43 -20.67
C PRO A 285 2.22 16.46 -19.73
N GLY A 286 2.69 16.94 -18.57
CA GLY A 286 3.36 16.11 -17.57
C GLY A 286 2.42 15.09 -16.92
N LEU A 287 1.20 15.51 -16.56
CA LEU A 287 0.18 14.60 -16.01
C LEU A 287 -0.29 13.59 -17.06
N ALA A 288 -0.46 13.99 -18.31
CA ALA A 288 -0.83 13.10 -19.41
C ALA A 288 0.23 12.00 -19.62
N ALA A 289 1.50 12.39 -19.75
CA ALA A 289 2.59 11.42 -19.93
C ALA A 289 2.75 10.45 -18.75
N MET A 290 2.52 10.91 -17.51
CA MET A 290 2.49 10.05 -16.34
C MET A 290 1.35 9.01 -16.40
N ARG A 291 0.14 9.42 -16.83
CA ARG A 291 -0.98 8.49 -16.99
C ARG A 291 -0.73 7.50 -18.12
N ASP A 292 -0.22 7.97 -19.26
CA ASP A 292 0.17 7.11 -20.38
C ASP A 292 1.19 6.04 -19.96
N LEU A 293 2.12 6.39 -19.06
CA LEU A 293 3.07 5.42 -18.51
C LEU A 293 2.37 4.35 -17.64
N ILE A 294 1.43 4.74 -16.78
CA ILE A 294 0.64 3.81 -15.97
C ILE A 294 -0.22 2.89 -16.86
N ASP A 295 -0.88 3.47 -17.85
CA ASP A 295 -1.80 2.78 -18.75
C ASP A 295 -1.05 1.84 -19.71
N SER A 296 0.11 2.25 -20.23
CA SER A 296 0.95 1.40 -21.09
C SER A 296 1.52 0.18 -20.37
N TRP A 297 1.66 0.25 -19.04
CA TRP A 297 2.04 -0.92 -18.22
C TRP A 297 0.82 -1.72 -17.75
N GLY A 298 -0.40 -1.26 -18.00
CA GLY A 298 -1.63 -1.87 -17.51
C GLY A 298 -1.77 -1.84 -15.98
N MET A 299 -1.14 -0.85 -15.33
CA MET A 299 -1.00 -0.84 -13.87
C MET A 299 -2.14 -0.14 -13.13
N GLY A 300 -3.04 0.56 -13.82
CA GLY A 300 -4.18 1.27 -13.22
C GLY A 300 -5.00 0.38 -12.25
N PRO A 301 -5.54 -0.77 -12.70
CA PRO A 301 -6.31 -1.67 -11.84
C PRO A 301 -5.52 -2.27 -10.67
N PHE A 302 -4.23 -2.56 -10.88
CA PHE A 302 -3.35 -3.05 -9.80
C PHE A 302 -3.10 -1.99 -8.74
N LEU A 303 -2.80 -0.76 -9.17
CA LEU A 303 -2.61 0.37 -8.28
C LEU A 303 -3.89 0.67 -7.49
N ASP A 304 -5.06 0.60 -8.10
CA ASP A 304 -6.35 0.72 -7.42
C ASP A 304 -6.55 -0.35 -6.33
N HIS A 305 -6.28 -1.61 -6.67
CA HIS A 305 -6.36 -2.70 -5.69
C HIS A 305 -5.37 -2.54 -4.53
N MET A 306 -4.16 -2.05 -4.82
CA MET A 306 -3.08 -1.91 -3.84
C MET A 306 -3.22 -0.66 -2.98
N ILE A 307 -3.67 0.45 -3.54
CA ILE A 307 -3.51 1.78 -2.95
C ILE A 307 -4.85 2.24 -2.41
N SER A 308 -5.08 1.94 -1.14
CA SER A 308 -6.11 2.64 -0.39
C SER A 308 -5.61 4.04 -0.03
N LEU A 309 -6.46 5.06 -0.22
CA LEU A 309 -6.22 6.43 0.25
C LEU A 309 -6.30 6.58 1.78
N ALA A 310 -6.72 5.53 2.50
CA ALA A 310 -6.69 5.47 3.96
C ALA A 310 -6.58 4.00 4.42
N PRO A 311 -5.41 3.35 4.20
CA PRO A 311 -5.29 1.92 4.42
C PRO A 311 -5.39 1.62 5.92
N SER A 312 -6.14 0.58 6.24
CA SER A 312 -5.95 -0.09 7.52
C SER A 312 -4.51 -0.61 7.61
N PRO A 313 -3.95 -0.85 8.81
CA PRO A 313 -2.58 -1.36 8.92
C PRO A 313 -2.39 -2.73 8.25
N ARG A 314 -3.46 -3.52 8.13
CA ARG A 314 -3.42 -4.81 7.40
C ARG A 314 -3.31 -4.60 5.89
N GLN A 315 -4.11 -3.70 5.34
CA GLN A 315 -3.98 -3.30 3.94
C GLN A 315 -2.60 -2.72 3.67
N TYR A 316 -2.09 -1.87 4.56
CA TYR A 316 -0.71 -1.36 4.45
C TYR A 316 0.32 -2.50 4.39
N ALA A 317 0.17 -3.54 5.21
CA ALA A 317 1.07 -4.70 5.17
C ALA A 317 0.96 -5.48 3.85
N GLU A 318 -0.25 -5.66 3.31
CA GLU A 318 -0.48 -6.28 2.00
C GLU A 318 0.18 -5.48 0.88
N SER A 319 -0.08 -4.17 0.81
CA SER A 319 0.47 -3.28 -0.21
C SER A 319 1.99 -3.16 -0.12
N LEU A 320 2.54 -3.09 1.09
CA LEU A 320 3.99 -3.04 1.27
C LEU A 320 4.66 -4.33 0.82
N ALA A 321 4.04 -5.48 1.09
CA ALA A 321 4.58 -6.76 0.68
C ALA A 321 4.54 -6.93 -0.85
N MET A 322 3.52 -6.39 -1.53
CA MET A 322 3.50 -6.30 -3.00
C MET A 322 4.63 -5.40 -3.53
N CYS A 323 4.94 -4.29 -2.86
CA CYS A 323 6.05 -3.39 -3.25
C CYS A 323 7.46 -3.98 -3.01
N LEU A 324 7.58 -5.20 -2.46
CA LEU A 324 8.86 -5.94 -2.49
C LEU A 324 9.13 -6.58 -3.85
N GLU A 325 8.11 -6.69 -4.72
CA GLU A 325 8.29 -7.22 -6.06
C GLU A 325 8.97 -6.18 -6.97
N PRO A 326 9.99 -6.58 -7.76
CA PRO A 326 10.76 -5.66 -8.60
C PRO A 326 9.91 -4.83 -9.56
N LEU A 327 8.78 -5.37 -10.03
CA LEU A 327 7.85 -4.69 -10.94
C LEU A 327 7.43 -3.32 -10.40
N PHE A 328 7.08 -3.22 -9.12
CA PHE A 328 6.63 -1.96 -8.52
C PHE A 328 7.77 -0.98 -8.30
N GLY A 329 8.97 -1.48 -8.00
CA GLY A 329 10.19 -0.67 -7.98
C GLY A 329 10.46 -0.02 -9.33
N HIS A 330 10.46 -0.80 -10.41
CA HIS A 330 10.67 -0.29 -11.77
C HIS A 330 9.59 0.71 -12.20
N LEU A 331 8.31 0.44 -11.90
CA LEU A 331 7.22 1.38 -12.18
C LEU A 331 7.43 2.70 -11.44
N TYR A 332 7.77 2.64 -10.15
CA TYR A 332 8.03 3.83 -9.35
C TYR A 332 9.22 4.64 -9.88
N GLU A 333 10.32 3.97 -10.24
CA GLU A 333 11.50 4.61 -10.83
C GLU A 333 11.15 5.31 -12.16
N ALA A 334 10.42 4.64 -13.05
CA ALA A 334 9.99 5.22 -14.32
C ALA A 334 9.08 6.45 -14.13
N LEU A 335 8.16 6.39 -13.16
CA LEU A 335 7.29 7.53 -12.82
C LEU A 335 8.08 8.70 -12.21
N MET A 336 9.07 8.42 -11.37
CA MET A 336 9.95 9.45 -10.82
C MET A 336 10.84 10.09 -11.89
N GLU A 337 11.33 9.31 -12.84
CA GLU A 337 12.08 9.82 -14.00
C GLU A 337 11.18 10.73 -14.87
N GLN A 338 9.95 10.30 -15.16
CA GLN A 338 8.97 11.09 -15.89
C GLN A 338 8.65 12.42 -15.18
N LEU A 339 8.50 12.38 -13.85
CA LEU A 339 8.30 13.56 -13.01
C LEU A 339 9.51 14.50 -13.06
N ALA A 340 10.74 13.97 -13.04
CA ALA A 340 11.95 14.79 -13.11
C ALA A 340 12.16 15.45 -14.48
N GLN A 341 11.74 14.80 -15.57
CA GLN A 341 11.77 15.37 -16.92
C GLN A 341 10.72 16.47 -17.11
N SER A 342 9.62 16.40 -16.37
CA SER A 342 8.51 17.35 -16.42
C SER A 342 8.66 18.35 -15.27
N SER A 343 9.48 19.40 -15.44
CA SER A 343 9.71 20.40 -14.38
C SER A 343 8.44 21.07 -13.85
N ASP A 344 7.34 20.99 -14.61
CA ASP A 344 6.12 21.75 -14.38
C ASP A 344 4.84 20.89 -14.54
N VAL A 345 4.77 19.74 -13.84
CA VAL A 345 3.60 18.84 -13.86
C VAL A 345 2.28 19.56 -13.51
N PHE A 346 2.32 20.63 -12.72
CA PHE A 346 1.17 21.45 -12.37
C PHE A 346 1.12 22.80 -13.08
N GLN A 347 1.83 22.98 -14.20
CA GLN A 347 1.71 24.19 -15.00
C GLN A 347 0.74 23.98 -16.15
N ILE A 348 -0.31 24.78 -16.18
CA ILE A 348 -1.25 24.83 -17.29
C ILE A 348 -0.57 25.61 -18.43
N PRO A 349 -0.56 25.10 -19.68
CA PRO A 349 0.01 25.82 -20.81
C PRO A 349 -0.62 27.21 -20.98
N GLY A 350 0.22 28.25 -20.93
CA GLY A 350 -0.22 29.65 -21.00
C GLY A 350 -0.57 30.29 -19.66
N ASP A 351 -0.48 29.55 -18.54
CA ASP A 351 -0.62 30.07 -17.18
C ASP A 351 0.76 30.16 -16.50
N GLU A 352 1.13 31.36 -16.05
CA GLU A 352 2.40 31.64 -15.37
C GLU A 352 2.31 31.50 -13.84
N THR A 353 1.12 31.26 -13.29
CA THR A 353 0.90 31.15 -11.83
C THR A 353 1.28 29.78 -11.26
N GLY A 354 1.61 28.81 -12.13
CA GLY A 354 2.08 27.48 -11.77
C GLY A 354 1.04 26.67 -10.98
N ALA A 355 1.48 26.00 -9.91
CA ALA A 355 0.62 25.13 -9.11
C ALA A 355 -0.58 25.87 -8.46
N ALA A 356 -0.46 27.19 -8.24
CA ALA A 356 -1.55 27.98 -7.66
C ALA A 356 -2.73 28.11 -8.64
N GLY A 357 -2.48 28.53 -9.89
CA GLY A 357 -3.53 28.62 -10.91
C GLY A 357 -4.06 27.27 -11.35
N PHE A 358 -3.22 26.23 -11.31
CA PHE A 358 -3.69 24.86 -11.48
C PHE A 358 -4.76 24.48 -10.46
N MET A 359 -4.48 24.71 -9.17
CA MET A 359 -5.44 24.42 -8.11
C MET A 359 -6.68 25.31 -8.20
N GLU A 360 -6.53 26.58 -8.53
CA GLU A 360 -7.66 27.51 -8.71
C GLU A 360 -8.57 27.07 -9.86
N THR A 361 -7.99 26.73 -11.00
CA THR A 361 -8.70 26.21 -12.19
C THR A 361 -9.49 24.97 -11.81
N TRP A 362 -8.82 24.00 -11.18
CA TRP A 362 -9.46 22.75 -10.80
C TRP A 362 -10.63 22.95 -9.82
N MET A 363 -10.42 23.74 -8.76
CA MET A 363 -11.46 24.03 -7.78
C MET A 363 -12.64 24.80 -8.38
N THR A 364 -12.39 25.63 -9.39
CA THR A 364 -13.45 26.34 -10.11
C THR A 364 -14.28 25.35 -10.93
N THR A 365 -13.65 24.48 -11.70
CA THR A 365 -14.34 23.42 -12.45
C THR A 365 -15.19 22.54 -11.53
N LEU A 366 -14.66 22.11 -10.38
CA LEU A 366 -15.41 21.29 -9.42
C LEU A 366 -16.67 22.00 -8.90
N ARG A 367 -16.59 23.31 -8.62
CA ARG A 367 -17.75 24.09 -8.16
C ARG A 367 -18.80 24.25 -9.25
N GLU A 368 -18.38 24.49 -10.48
CA GLU A 368 -19.28 24.61 -11.63
C GLU A 368 -20.04 23.31 -11.88
N GLN A 369 -19.35 22.16 -11.81
CA GLN A 369 -19.97 20.85 -11.96
C GLN A 369 -20.94 20.52 -10.82
N ALA A 370 -20.57 20.85 -9.57
CA ALA A 370 -21.45 20.67 -8.42
C ALA A 370 -22.71 21.54 -8.50
N ALA A 371 -22.60 22.77 -9.02
CA ALA A 371 -23.75 23.66 -9.22
C ALA A 371 -24.69 23.13 -10.31
N ALA A 372 -24.15 22.68 -11.44
CA ALA A 372 -24.95 22.10 -12.54
C ALA A 372 -25.75 20.87 -12.10
N ALA A 373 -25.14 19.98 -11.31
CA ALA A 373 -25.82 18.79 -10.78
C ALA A 373 -26.96 19.14 -9.78
N GLY A 374 -26.81 20.22 -9.01
CA GLY A 374 -27.85 20.71 -8.08
C GLY A 374 -29.06 21.31 -8.79
N GLU A 375 -28.85 22.03 -9.90
CA GLU A 375 -29.95 22.60 -10.69
C GLU A 375 -30.77 21.53 -11.42
N ALA A 376 -30.12 20.44 -11.87
CA ALA A 376 -30.79 19.31 -12.53
C ALA A 376 -31.70 18.52 -11.58
N THR A 377 -31.34 18.45 -10.29
CA THR A 377 -32.15 17.76 -9.27
C THR A 377 -33.37 18.56 -8.84
N ASP A 378 -33.26 19.89 -8.72
CA ASP A 378 -34.39 20.78 -8.40
C ASP A 378 -35.41 20.92 -9.56
N GLY A 379 -34.98 20.73 -10.82
CA GLY A 379 -35.86 20.78 -11.99
C GLY A 379 -36.67 19.50 -12.27
N SER A 380 -36.34 18.38 -11.62
CA SER A 380 -36.97 17.07 -11.81
C SER A 380 -38.17 16.81 -10.89
N GLU A 381 -38.46 17.69 -9.92
CA GLU A 381 -39.60 17.57 -8.99
C GLU A 381 -40.82 18.44 -9.37
N GLY A 382 -40.85 19.02 -10.57
CA GLY A 382 -41.90 19.94 -11.05
C GLY A 382 -43.07 19.32 -11.80
#